data_AF-A0A836ZR31-F1
#
_entry.id   AF-A0A836ZR31-F1
#
_cell.length_a   1.000
_cell.length_b   1.000
_cell.length_c   1.000
_cell.angle_alpha   90.00
_cell.angle_beta   90.00
_cell.angle_gamma   90.00
#
_symmetry.space_group_name_H-M   'P 1'
#
loop_
_entity.id
_entity.type
_entity.pdbx_description
1 polymer ?
#
loop_
_entity_poly.entity_id
_entity_poly.type
_entity_poly.pdbx_seq_one_letter_code
_entity_poly.pdbx_strand_id
1 'polypeptide(L)' 'MLLDRVYLAQGKGQRYGTQFVRDKEGELVLQEPVEDLDNIDARRAEMDLMPLGVYQCVLRATYEGNPSMD' A
#
# COMPACT_ATOMS: atom_id res chain seq x y z
N MET A 1 -3.56 -6.75 2.63
CA MET A 1 -4.53 -7.85 2.46
C MET A 1 -3.78 -9.10 2.04
N LEU A 2 -4.25 -10.29 2.41
CA LEU A 2 -3.53 -11.53 2.06
C LEU A 2 -3.41 -11.73 0.54
N LEU A 3 -4.44 -11.34 -0.22
CA LEU A 3 -4.44 -11.44 -1.69
C LEU A 3 -3.24 -10.73 -2.32
N ASP A 4 -3.04 -9.44 -2.02
CA ASP A 4 -1.94 -8.66 -2.60
C ASP A 4 -0.57 -9.23 -2.21
N ARG A 5 -0.43 -9.73 -0.98
CA ARG A 5 0.80 -10.42 -0.56
C ARG A 5 1.07 -11.69 -1.37
N VAL A 6 0.03 -12.49 -1.63
CA VAL A 6 0.15 -13.70 -2.46
C VAL A 6 0.46 -13.33 -3.91
N TYR A 7 -0.12 -12.26 -4.45
CA TYR A 7 0.14 -11.80 -5.82
C TYR A 7 1.59 -11.37 -5.99
N LEU A 8 2.12 -10.55 -5.07
CA LEU A 8 3.53 -10.16 -5.08
C LEU A 8 4.46 -11.37 -4.98
N ALA A 9 4.15 -12.35 -4.13
CA ALA A 9 4.94 -13.58 -4.02
C ALA A 9 4.93 -14.43 -5.31
N GLN A 10 3.91 -14.28 -6.15
CA GLN A 10 3.79 -14.90 -7.47
C GLN A 10 4.38 -14.03 -8.61
N GLY A 11 4.97 -12.88 -8.30
CA GLY A 11 5.46 -11.92 -9.30
C GLY A 11 4.36 -11.16 -10.04
N LYS A 12 3.14 -11.14 -9.50
CA LYS A 12 2.00 -10.40 -10.05
C LYS A 12 1.86 -9.03 -9.38
N GLY A 13 1.21 -8.10 -10.08
CA GLY A 13 0.84 -6.80 -9.54
C GLY A 13 -0.17 -6.92 -8.40
N GLN A 14 -0.03 -6.07 -7.38
CA GLN A 14 -1.06 -5.90 -6.35
C GLN A 14 -2.37 -5.43 -6.99
N ARG A 15 -3.49 -5.96 -6.50
CA ARG A 15 -4.81 -5.60 -7.02
C ARG A 15 -5.38 -4.38 -6.30
N TYR A 16 -5.21 -4.32 -4.98
CA TYR A 16 -5.77 -3.26 -4.13
C TYR A 16 -4.71 -2.35 -3.48
N GLY A 17 -3.43 -2.62 -3.68
CA GLY A 17 -2.32 -1.77 -3.18
C GLY A 17 -2.24 -1.73 -1.66
N THR A 18 -2.30 -2.90 -1.02
CA THR A 18 -2.33 -3.00 0.45
C THR A 18 -1.00 -3.41 1.08
N GLN A 19 0.02 -3.69 0.27
CA GLN A 19 1.38 -4.00 0.71
C GLN A 19 2.29 -2.79 0.50
N PHE A 20 2.97 -2.42 1.57
CA PHE A 20 3.91 -1.31 1.65
C PHE A 20 5.25 -1.82 2.18
N VAL A 21 6.33 -1.18 1.78
CA VAL A 21 7.70 -1.45 2.24
C VAL A 21 8.36 -0.14 2.63
N ARG A 22 9.44 -0.21 3.42
CA ARG A 22 10.32 0.94 3.61
C ARG A 22 11.30 1.01 2.45
N ASP A 23 11.48 2.19 1.88
CA ASP A 23 12.55 2.44 0.91
C ASP A 23 13.92 2.56 1.60
N LYS A 24 14.94 3.01 0.85
CA LYS A 24 16.31 3.14 1.38
C LYS A 24 16.44 4.27 2.38
N GLU A 25 15.57 5.26 2.25
CA GLU A 25 15.45 6.45 3.09
C GLU A 25 14.61 6.17 4.35
N GLY A 26 13.93 5.02 4.39
CA GLY A 26 13.12 4.56 5.52
C GLY A 26 11.64 4.94 5.39
N GLU A 27 11.24 5.60 4.30
CA GLU A 27 9.88 6.07 4.06
C GLU A 27 8.97 4.92 3.64
N LEU A 28 7.72 4.95 4.09
CA LEU A 28 6.75 3.94 3.70
C LEU A 28 6.24 4.23 2.28
N VAL A 29 6.58 3.33 1.36
CA VAL A 29 6.23 3.39 -0.06
C VAL A 29 5.41 2.17 -0.48
N LEU A 30 4.55 2.35 -1.48
CA LEU A 30 3.75 1.28 -2.04
C LEU A 30 4.68 0.25 -2.70
N GLN A 31 4.47 -1.03 -2.41
CA GLN A 31 5.31 -2.08 -2.98
C GLN A 31 4.94 -2.36 -4.44
N GLU A 32 5.86 -2.21 -5.37
CA GLU A 32 5.62 -2.57 -6.78
C GLU A 32 5.80 -4.09 -7.02
N PRO A 33 5.17 -4.67 -8.06
CA PRO A 33 4.27 -4.04 -9.03
C PRO A 33 2.83 -3.85 -8.53
N VAL A 34 2.09 -2.91 -9.14
CA VAL A 34 0.62 -2.75 -9.01
C VAL A 34 -0.07 -3.04 -10.37
N GLU A 35 -1.18 -3.78 -10.36
CA GLU A 35 -1.85 -4.27 -11.59
C GLU A 35 -2.30 -3.14 -12.53
N ASP A 36 -2.93 -2.11 -11.99
CA ASP A 36 -3.41 -0.93 -12.71
C ASP A 36 -3.59 0.19 -11.68
N LEU A 37 -2.57 1.03 -11.56
CA LEU A 37 -2.55 2.10 -10.55
C LEU A 37 -3.59 3.19 -10.84
N ASP A 38 -3.88 3.46 -12.12
CA ASP A 38 -4.80 4.52 -12.53
C ASP A 38 -6.25 4.21 -12.11
N ASN A 39 -6.66 2.94 -12.15
CA ASN A 39 -8.01 2.50 -11.75
C ASN A 39 -8.06 1.85 -10.36
N ILE A 40 -7.02 1.96 -9.54
CA ILE A 40 -6.96 1.29 -8.24
C ILE A 40 -8.08 1.73 -7.29
N ASP A 41 -8.41 3.02 -7.28
CA ASP A 41 -9.43 3.56 -6.39
C ASP A 41 -10.84 3.10 -6.77
N ALA A 42 -11.11 2.86 -8.06
CA ALA A 42 -12.37 2.25 -8.49
C ALA A 42 -12.53 0.82 -7.92
N ARG A 43 -11.48 0.00 -8.02
CA ARG A 43 -11.48 -1.36 -7.44
C ARG A 43 -11.57 -1.35 -5.91
N ARG A 44 -10.92 -0.37 -5.27
CA ARG A 44 -11.01 -0.19 -3.81
C ARG A 44 -12.43 0.19 -3.39
N ALA A 45 -13.09 1.08 -4.13
CA ALA A 45 -14.47 1.46 -3.88
C ALA A 45 -15.46 0.28 -4.01
N GLU A 46 -15.26 -0.61 -4.98
CA GLU A 46 -16.06 -1.86 -5.13
C GLU A 46 -15.99 -2.78 -3.89
N MET A 47 -14.95 -2.63 -3.07
CA MET A 47 -14.71 -3.40 -1.84
C MET A 47 -14.95 -2.58 -0.57
N ASP A 48 -15.59 -1.40 -0.67
CA ASP A 48 -15.79 -0.44 0.43
C ASP A 48 -14.48 0.00 1.11
N LEU A 49 -13.37 -0.03 0.37
CA LEU A 49 -12.07 0.43 0.84
C LEU A 49 -11.90 1.93 0.56
N MET A 50 -11.30 2.64 1.51
CA MET A 50 -10.89 4.04 1.32
C MET A 50 -9.93 4.20 0.13
N PRO A 51 -9.87 5.36 -0.55
CA PRO A 51 -8.90 5.60 -1.63
C PRO A 51 -7.45 5.36 -1.19
N LEU A 52 -6.60 4.91 -2.11
CA LEU A 52 -5.23 4.52 -1.85
C LEU A 52 -4.43 5.67 -1.22
N GLY A 53 -4.56 6.90 -1.72
CA GLY A 53 -3.87 8.07 -1.16
C GLY A 53 -4.27 8.37 0.28
N VAL A 54 -5.53 8.15 0.65
CA VAL A 54 -6.00 8.31 2.03
C VAL A 54 -5.47 7.17 2.90
N TYR A 55 -5.45 5.94 2.39
CA TYR A 55 -4.89 4.80 3.09
C TYR A 55 -3.39 4.98 3.37
N GLN A 56 -2.63 5.49 2.38
CA GLN A 56 -1.24 5.88 2.53
C GLN A 56 -1.06 6.91 3.65
N CYS A 57 -1.87 7.96 3.66
CA CYS A 57 -1.84 8.98 4.72
C CYS A 57 -2.03 8.37 6.12
N VAL A 58 -3.03 7.48 6.29
CA VAL A 58 -3.27 6.79 7.56
C VAL A 58 -2.09 5.90 7.97
N LEU A 59 -1.53 5.15 7.03
CA LEU A 59 -0.36 4.30 7.31
C LEU A 59 0.85 5.13 7.77
N ARG A 60 1.13 6.25 7.09
CA ARG A 60 2.20 7.17 7.47
C ARG A 60 1.98 7.75 8.87
N ALA A 61 0.79 8.28 9.14
CA ALA A 61 0.45 8.77 10.47
C ALA A 61 0.61 7.70 11.57
N THR A 62 0.34 6.42 11.25
CA THR A 62 0.42 5.30 12.20
C THR A 62 1.85 4.80 12.43
N TYR A 63 2.67 4.73 11.37
CA TYR A 63 3.95 4.02 11.37
C TYR A 63 5.18 4.92 11.14
N GLU A 64 5.00 6.18 10.77
CA GLU A 64 6.04 7.22 10.66
C GLU A 64 5.88 8.31 11.74
N GLY A 65 4.72 8.39 12.39
CA GLY A 65 4.39 9.40 13.41
C GLY A 65 5.13 9.32 14.75
N ASN A 66 6.24 8.59 14.83
CA ASN A 66 7.15 8.63 15.98
C ASN A 66 8.59 8.37 15.50
N PRO A 67 9.38 9.41 15.16
CA PRO A 67 10.83 9.24 15.10
C PRO A 67 11.24 8.75 16.48
N SER A 68 11.96 7.64 16.54
CA SER A 68 12.30 6.97 17.78
C SER A 68 12.78 7.95 18.87
N MET A 69 12.25 7.76 20.08
CA MET A 69 13.00 8.04 21.30
C MET A 69 14.21 7.09 21.31
N ASP A 70 15.26 7.46 20.59
CA ASP A 70 16.63 6.93 20.74
C ASP A 70 17.53 8.06 21.25
#